data_AF-A0A0L6J3Z0-F1
#
_entry.id   AF-A0A0L6J3Z0-F1
#
_cell.length_a   1.000
_cell.length_b   1.000
_cell.length_c   1.000
_cell.angle_alpha   90.00
_cell.angle_beta   90.00
_cell.angle_gamma   90.00
#
_symmetry.space_group_name_H-M   'P 1'
#
loop_
_entity.id
_entity.type
_entity.pdbx_description
1 polymer ?
#
loop_
_entity_poly.entity_id
_entity_poly.type
_entity_poly.pdbx_seq_one_letter_code
_entity_poly.pdbx_strand_id
1 'polypeptide(L)'
;MAEHRPVLRLPPRLPPVARGACAVVNQTEGALPQPVAPAPAGDAPLAEVLATEAATLAEVADPAVLAAARREARAASLVADLDGVLASNPLDETDLKIGLQPAKPHEVLEALGRRGARCAGSAARLRAYLSDFEHPRHAELAALHDRLYAEGKRLMAESRAISA
;
A
#
# COMPACT_ATOMS: atom_id res chain seq x y z
N MET A 1 27.15 39.58 22.16
CA MET A 1 26.99 38.11 22.19
C MET A 1 25.65 37.78 21.57
N ALA A 2 25.64 37.28 20.35
CA ALA A 2 24.44 36.82 19.66
C ALA A 2 24.66 35.36 19.26
N GLU A 3 23.81 34.49 19.78
CA GLU A 3 23.88 33.04 19.64
C GLU A 3 23.69 32.60 18.19
N HIS A 4 24.68 31.89 17.65
CA HIS A 4 24.59 31.24 16.35
C HIS A 4 23.89 29.87 16.55
N ARG A 5 22.57 29.79 16.29
CA ARG A 5 21.88 28.50 16.21
C ARG A 5 22.29 27.77 14.91
N PRO A 6 22.71 26.50 14.96
CA PRO A 6 22.97 25.73 13.75
C PRO A 6 21.66 25.35 13.07
N VAL A 7 21.55 25.69 11.77
CA VAL A 7 20.47 25.24 10.90
C VAL A 7 20.66 23.74 10.67
N LEU A 8 19.74 22.93 11.21
CA LEU A 8 19.65 21.49 10.91
C LEU A 8 19.33 21.33 9.42
N ARG A 9 20.36 21.01 8.62
CA ARG A 9 20.18 20.57 7.22
C ARG A 9 19.65 19.14 7.24
N LEU A 10 18.37 18.97 6.95
CA LEU A 10 17.77 17.67 6.66
C LEU A 10 18.47 17.06 5.42
N PRO A 11 18.87 15.78 5.45
CA PRO A 11 19.46 15.13 4.28
C PRO A 11 18.45 15.04 3.12
N PRO A 12 18.92 15.06 1.86
CA PRO A 12 18.05 14.98 0.70
C PRO A 12 17.26 13.67 0.73
N ARG A 13 15.94 13.76 0.62
CA ARG A 13 15.03 12.62 0.62
C ARG A 13 15.35 11.72 -0.59
N LEU A 14 15.74 10.48 -0.31
CA LEU A 14 15.95 9.45 -1.34
C LEU A 14 14.66 9.21 -2.15
N PRO A 15 14.78 8.90 -3.46
CA PRO A 15 13.64 8.64 -4.34
C PRO A 15 12.84 7.40 -3.89
N PRO A 16 11.53 7.33 -4.21
CA PRO A 16 10.58 6.37 -3.64
C PRO A 16 10.94 4.89 -3.86
N VAL A 17 11.72 4.57 -4.89
CA VAL A 17 12.21 3.21 -5.17
C VAL A 17 13.11 2.68 -4.05
N ALA A 18 13.90 3.55 -3.40
CA ALA A 18 14.77 3.17 -2.28
C ALA A 18 14.00 2.94 -0.96
N ARG A 19 12.78 3.51 -0.82
CA ARG A 19 11.98 3.34 0.40
C ARG A 19 11.39 1.93 0.51
N GLY A 20 11.01 1.32 -0.61
CA GLY A 20 10.47 -0.04 -0.64
C GLY A 20 11.50 -1.08 -0.21
N ALA A 21 12.75 -0.92 -0.62
CA ALA A 21 13.83 -1.82 -0.23
C ALA A 21 14.21 -1.71 1.25
N CYS A 22 14.25 -0.49 1.83
CA CYS A 22 14.60 -0.31 3.24
C CYS A 22 13.47 -0.69 4.22
N ALA A 23 12.20 -0.65 3.80
CA ALA A 23 11.08 -1.02 4.68
C ALA A 23 10.99 -2.53 4.96
N VAL A 24 11.44 -3.37 4.02
CA VAL A 24 11.43 -4.83 4.15
C VAL A 24 12.53 -5.33 5.12
N VAL A 25 13.64 -4.61 5.25
CA VAL A 25 14.77 -5.04 6.09
C VAL A 25 14.52 -4.81 7.60
N ASN A 26 13.62 -3.90 7.98
CA ASN A 26 13.39 -3.56 9.39
C ASN A 26 12.38 -4.46 10.13
N GLN A 27 11.76 -5.45 9.45
CA GLN A 27 10.74 -6.31 10.08
C GLN A 27 11.25 -7.72 10.42
N THR A 28 12.47 -8.05 10.03
CA THR A 28 13.12 -9.31 10.41
C THR A 28 14.28 -9.00 11.36
N GLU A 29 14.04 -9.07 12.66
CA GLU A 29 15.10 -9.38 13.64
C GLU A 29 15.53 -10.85 13.49
N GLY A 30 15.86 -11.26 12.26
CA GLY A 30 16.66 -12.44 12.01
C GLY A 30 18.11 -11.96 11.99
N ALA A 31 19.01 -12.67 12.67
CA ALA A 31 20.44 -12.44 12.48
C ALA A 31 20.72 -12.35 10.98
N LEU A 32 21.28 -11.22 10.53
CA LEU A 32 21.68 -11.05 9.15
C LEU A 32 22.51 -12.28 8.77
N PRO A 33 22.19 -12.96 7.64
CA PRO A 33 23.06 -14.04 7.18
C PRO A 33 24.47 -13.45 7.09
N GLN A 34 25.44 -14.12 7.71
CA GLN A 34 26.84 -13.70 7.60
C GLN A 34 27.15 -13.50 6.11
N PRO A 35 27.83 -12.40 5.73
CA PRO A 35 28.17 -12.15 4.34
C PRO A 35 28.93 -13.38 3.81
N VAL A 36 28.29 -14.12 2.91
CA VAL A 36 28.88 -15.33 2.31
C VAL A 36 29.97 -14.95 1.30
N ALA A 37 29.99 -13.68 0.86
CA ALA A 37 31.01 -13.14 -0.01
C ALA A 37 32.04 -12.32 0.78
N PRO A 38 33.36 -12.53 0.54
CA PRO A 38 34.39 -11.67 1.10
C PRO A 38 34.14 -10.22 0.69
N ALA A 39 34.33 -9.29 1.62
CA ALA A 39 34.26 -7.86 1.32
C ALA A 39 35.23 -7.53 0.17
N PRO A 40 34.79 -6.78 -0.86
CA PRO A 40 35.69 -6.38 -1.94
C PRO A 40 36.85 -5.56 -1.37
N ALA A 41 38.04 -5.70 -1.97
CA ALA A 41 39.20 -4.90 -1.59
C ALA A 41 38.85 -3.41 -1.72
N GLY A 42 39.26 -2.59 -0.75
CA GLY A 42 38.87 -1.17 -0.67
C GLY A 42 39.24 -0.31 -1.87
N ASP A 43 40.17 -0.79 -2.71
CA ASP A 43 40.67 -0.10 -3.91
C ASP A 43 40.16 -0.72 -5.23
N ALA A 44 39.22 -1.66 -5.18
CA ALA A 44 38.66 -2.26 -6.39
C ALA A 44 37.83 -1.22 -7.18
N PRO A 45 38.03 -1.09 -8.50
CA PRO A 45 37.23 -0.17 -9.30
C PRO A 45 35.76 -0.58 -9.25
N LEU A 46 34.88 0.40 -9.04
CA LEU A 46 33.43 0.20 -8.84
C LEU A 46 32.78 -0.70 -9.92
N ALA A 47 33.26 -0.61 -11.16
CA ALA A 47 32.76 -1.43 -12.26
C ALA A 47 33.02 -2.94 -12.06
N GLU A 48 34.16 -3.32 -11.47
CA GLU A 48 34.51 -4.72 -11.19
C GLU A 48 33.71 -5.27 -10.00
N VAL A 49 33.49 -4.44 -8.97
CA VAL A 49 32.63 -4.78 -7.83
C VAL A 49 31.19 -5.00 -8.31
N LEU A 50 30.65 -4.07 -9.13
CA LEU A 50 29.30 -4.20 -9.67
C LEU A 50 29.16 -5.39 -10.63
N ALA A 51 30.18 -5.71 -11.43
CA ALA A 51 30.16 -6.89 -12.28
C ALA A 51 30.15 -8.19 -11.47
N THR A 52 30.91 -8.23 -10.37
CA THR A 52 30.98 -9.39 -9.47
C THR A 52 29.67 -9.58 -8.69
N GLU A 53 29.07 -8.49 -8.20
CA GLU A 53 27.76 -8.52 -7.55
C GLU A 53 26.63 -8.87 -8.54
N ALA A 54 26.68 -8.36 -9.77
CA ALA A 54 25.71 -8.71 -10.80
C ALA A 54 25.83 -10.19 -11.22
N ALA A 55 27.04 -10.73 -11.31
CA ALA A 55 27.27 -12.14 -11.61
C ALA A 55 26.76 -13.05 -10.48
N THR A 56 27.03 -12.70 -9.21
CA THR A 56 26.51 -13.45 -8.06
C THR A 56 24.99 -13.34 -7.92
N LEU A 57 24.39 -12.17 -8.21
CA LEU A 57 22.94 -12.04 -8.30
C LEU A 57 22.35 -12.89 -9.44
N ALA A 58 23.02 -12.97 -10.59
CA ALA A 58 22.57 -13.78 -11.72
C ALA A 58 22.66 -15.29 -11.43
N GLU A 59 23.64 -15.73 -10.63
CA GLU A 59 23.76 -17.14 -10.19
C GLU A 59 22.67 -17.55 -9.20
N VAL A 60 22.19 -16.62 -8.36
CA VAL A 60 21.22 -16.91 -7.29
C VAL A 60 19.78 -16.62 -7.73
N ALA A 61 19.56 -15.70 -8.66
CA ALA A 61 18.24 -15.22 -9.03
C ALA A 61 17.77 -15.76 -10.39
N ASP A 62 17.29 -17.00 -10.41
CA ASP A 62 16.53 -17.51 -11.56
C ASP A 62 15.35 -16.55 -11.84
N PRO A 63 15.26 -15.95 -13.04
CA PRO A 63 14.18 -15.03 -13.39
C PRO A 63 12.79 -15.67 -13.23
N ALA A 64 12.67 -16.98 -13.41
CA ALA A 64 11.41 -17.70 -13.16
C ALA A 64 11.04 -17.72 -11.67
N VAL A 65 12.02 -17.92 -10.78
CA VAL A 65 11.82 -17.88 -9.32
C VAL A 65 11.46 -16.46 -8.86
N LEU A 66 12.12 -15.42 -9.38
CA LEU A 66 11.75 -14.04 -9.08
C LEU A 66 10.34 -13.70 -9.60
N ALA A 67 9.96 -14.19 -10.78
CA ALA A 67 8.62 -14.00 -11.30
C ALA A 67 7.55 -14.72 -10.46
N ALA A 68 7.85 -15.94 -9.98
CA ALA A 68 7.00 -16.66 -9.04
C ALA A 68 6.84 -15.90 -7.71
N ALA A 69 7.94 -15.46 -7.09
CA ALA A 69 7.92 -14.69 -5.85
C ALA A 69 7.13 -13.38 -5.98
N ARG A 70 7.24 -12.67 -7.11
CA ARG A 70 6.42 -11.47 -7.38
C ARG A 70 4.94 -11.78 -7.49
N ARG A 71 4.58 -12.91 -8.12
CA ARG A 71 3.18 -13.35 -8.22
C ARG A 71 2.62 -13.70 -6.83
N GLU A 72 3.37 -14.43 -6.02
CA GLU A 72 2.99 -14.76 -4.64
C GLU A 72 2.84 -13.50 -3.77
N ALA A 73 3.81 -12.59 -3.80
CA ALA A 73 3.75 -11.34 -3.06
C ALA A 73 2.54 -10.48 -3.49
N ARG A 74 2.24 -10.43 -4.80
CA ARG A 74 1.06 -9.75 -5.32
C ARG A 74 -0.23 -10.42 -4.82
N ALA A 75 -0.32 -11.75 -4.85
CA ALA A 75 -1.47 -12.48 -4.35
C ALA A 75 -1.69 -12.24 -2.85
N ALA A 76 -0.63 -12.27 -2.04
CA ALA A 76 -0.70 -11.98 -0.61
C ALA A 76 -1.15 -10.54 -0.32
N SER A 77 -0.60 -9.56 -1.03
CA SER A 77 -1.00 -8.15 -0.91
C SER A 77 -2.47 -7.95 -1.25
N LEU A 78 -2.92 -8.59 -2.33
CA LEU A 78 -4.32 -8.55 -2.73
C LEU A 78 -5.19 -9.10 -1.59
N VAL A 79 -4.93 -10.32 -1.10
CA VAL A 79 -5.69 -10.93 0.00
C VAL A 79 -5.78 -10.02 1.23
N ALA A 80 -4.68 -9.39 1.61
CA ALA A 80 -4.67 -8.43 2.71
C ALA A 80 -5.57 -7.20 2.46
N ASP A 81 -5.59 -6.68 1.23
CA ASP A 81 -6.51 -5.59 0.86
C ASP A 81 -7.97 -6.00 0.97
N LEU A 82 -8.31 -7.22 0.52
CA LEU A 82 -9.65 -7.78 0.64
C LEU A 82 -10.05 -7.96 2.10
N ASP A 83 -9.20 -8.59 2.92
CA ASP A 83 -9.47 -8.81 4.34
C ASP A 83 -9.67 -7.48 5.06
N GLY A 84 -8.87 -6.46 4.73
CA GLY A 84 -9.04 -5.10 5.24
C GLY A 84 -10.39 -4.48 4.85
N VAL A 85 -10.84 -4.68 3.61
CA VAL A 85 -12.17 -4.21 3.16
C VAL A 85 -13.30 -4.97 3.85
N LEU A 86 -13.19 -6.28 4.01
CA LEU A 86 -14.22 -7.09 4.67
C LEU A 86 -14.32 -6.76 6.17
N ALA A 87 -13.19 -6.57 6.85
CA ALA A 87 -13.17 -6.23 8.28
C ALA A 87 -13.73 -4.83 8.58
N SER A 88 -13.64 -3.91 7.63
CA SER A 88 -14.07 -2.51 7.79
C SER A 88 -15.13 -2.10 6.76
N ASN A 89 -15.97 -3.04 6.34
CA ASN A 89 -16.88 -2.89 5.21
C ASN A 89 -17.88 -1.74 5.43
N PRO A 90 -17.78 -0.63 4.68
CA PRO A 90 -18.65 0.52 4.87
C PRO A 90 -20.08 0.30 4.39
N LEU A 91 -20.36 -0.81 3.68
CA LEU A 91 -21.71 -1.20 3.30
C LEU A 91 -22.53 -1.71 4.49
N ASP A 92 -21.87 -2.29 5.49
CA ASP A 92 -22.54 -2.86 6.67
C ASP A 92 -22.93 -1.78 7.69
N GLU A 93 -22.45 -0.54 7.50
CA GLU A 93 -22.85 0.60 8.32
C GLU A 93 -24.31 0.99 8.04
N THR A 94 -25.19 0.84 9.03
CA THR A 94 -26.59 1.26 8.93
C THR A 94 -26.79 2.74 9.28
N ASP A 95 -25.94 3.28 10.15
CA ASP A 95 -26.06 4.63 10.68
C ASP A 95 -24.93 5.56 10.23
N LEU A 96 -25.24 6.84 10.07
CA LEU A 96 -24.23 7.88 9.85
C LEU A 96 -23.50 8.20 11.14
N LYS A 97 -22.17 8.07 11.11
CA LYS A 97 -21.32 8.26 12.29
C LYS A 97 -20.16 9.22 12.03
N ILE A 98 -19.82 10.00 13.05
CA ILE A 98 -18.57 10.77 13.16
C ILE A 98 -17.90 10.37 14.48
N GLY A 99 -16.64 9.96 14.43
CA GLY A 99 -15.92 9.53 15.64
C GLY A 99 -16.61 8.39 16.39
N LEU A 100 -17.22 7.44 15.65
CA LEU A 100 -18.03 6.31 16.17
C LEU A 100 -19.34 6.70 16.87
N GLN A 101 -19.65 7.99 17.00
CA GLN A 101 -20.92 8.47 17.53
C GLN A 101 -21.91 8.74 16.39
N PRO A 102 -23.22 8.58 16.63
CA PRO A 102 -24.25 9.00 15.67
C PRO A 102 -24.07 10.46 15.29
N ALA A 103 -24.17 10.76 14.00
CA ALA A 103 -24.06 12.12 13.50
C ALA A 103 -25.23 12.99 14.00
N LYS A 104 -24.92 14.19 14.48
CA LYS A 104 -25.92 15.20 14.81
C LYS A 104 -26.55 15.77 13.54
N PRO A 105 -27.71 16.46 13.63
CA PRO A 105 -28.36 17.03 12.45
C PRO A 105 -27.47 17.94 11.57
N HIS A 106 -26.61 18.75 12.19
CA HIS A 106 -25.68 19.63 11.46
C HIS A 106 -24.43 18.91 10.92
N GLU A 107 -24.20 17.66 11.33
CA GLU A 107 -23.05 16.84 10.93
C GLU A 107 -23.40 15.86 9.79
N VAL A 108 -24.68 15.76 9.40
CA VAL A 108 -25.18 14.78 8.41
C VAL A 108 -24.42 14.86 7.09
N LEU A 109 -24.19 16.08 6.59
CA LEU A 109 -23.46 16.32 5.34
C LEU A 109 -22.03 15.76 5.40
N GLU A 110 -21.32 16.01 6.51
CA GLU A 110 -19.98 15.52 6.72
C GLU A 110 -19.95 13.99 6.88
N ALA A 111 -20.90 13.45 7.64
CA ALA A 111 -21.01 12.01 7.86
C ALA A 111 -21.26 11.24 6.55
N LEU A 112 -22.15 11.77 5.69
CA LEU A 112 -22.38 11.24 4.33
C LEU A 112 -21.11 11.29 3.48
N GLY A 113 -20.41 12.42 3.47
CA GLY A 113 -19.16 12.58 2.72
C GLY A 113 -18.07 11.61 3.19
N ARG A 114 -17.89 11.45 4.51
CA ARG A 114 -16.93 10.51 5.10
C ARG A 114 -17.28 9.06 4.75
N ARG A 115 -18.55 8.67 4.85
CA ARG A 115 -18.99 7.31 4.48
C ARG A 115 -18.81 7.07 2.98
N GLY A 116 -19.21 8.02 2.14
CA GLY A 116 -18.98 7.95 0.70
C GLY A 116 -17.50 7.79 0.34
N ALA A 117 -16.61 8.50 1.04
CA ALA A 117 -15.17 8.40 0.86
C ALA A 117 -14.63 7.03 1.29
N ARG A 118 -15.15 6.44 2.38
CA ARG A 118 -14.81 5.07 2.79
C ARG A 118 -15.24 4.03 1.75
N CYS A 119 -16.45 4.15 1.20
CA CYS A 119 -16.93 3.29 0.12
C CYS A 119 -16.02 3.40 -1.11
N ALA A 120 -15.72 4.62 -1.56
CA ALA A 120 -14.85 4.87 -2.71
C ALA A 120 -13.41 4.36 -2.48
N GLY A 121 -12.84 4.57 -1.29
CA GLY A 121 -11.52 4.08 -0.94
C GLY A 121 -11.45 2.55 -0.89
N SER A 122 -12.50 1.91 -0.40
CA SER A 122 -12.61 0.44 -0.39
C SER A 122 -12.76 -0.12 -1.80
N ALA A 123 -13.58 0.49 -2.66
CA ALA A 123 -13.65 0.13 -4.08
C ALA A 123 -12.30 0.31 -4.78
N ALA A 124 -11.57 1.40 -4.50
CA ALA A 124 -10.26 1.66 -5.10
C ALA A 124 -9.23 0.57 -4.73
N ARG A 125 -9.23 0.07 -3.49
CA ARG A 125 -8.38 -1.07 -3.08
C ARG A 125 -8.72 -2.35 -3.86
N LEU A 126 -10.02 -2.63 -4.05
CA LEU A 126 -10.45 -3.81 -4.80
C LEU A 126 -10.21 -3.72 -6.32
N ARG A 127 -9.92 -2.52 -6.85
CA ARG A 127 -9.72 -2.33 -8.30
C ARG A 127 -8.61 -3.21 -8.88
N ALA A 128 -7.58 -3.49 -8.09
CA ALA A 128 -6.46 -4.34 -8.51
C ALA A 128 -6.87 -5.79 -8.81
N TYR A 129 -7.96 -6.27 -8.21
CA TYR A 129 -8.54 -7.59 -8.47
C TYR A 129 -9.35 -7.67 -9.77
N LEU A 130 -9.85 -6.53 -10.26
CA LEU A 130 -10.64 -6.51 -11.50
C LEU A 130 -9.81 -6.85 -12.75
N SER A 131 -8.49 -6.70 -12.67
CA SER A 131 -7.57 -7.10 -13.75
C SER A 131 -7.14 -8.56 -13.64
N ASP A 132 -7.50 -9.26 -12.57
CA ASP A 132 -7.05 -10.63 -12.27
C ASP A 132 -8.22 -11.61 -12.40
N PHE A 133 -8.57 -11.93 -13.65
CA PHE A 133 -9.71 -12.78 -14.01
C PHE A 133 -9.53 -14.25 -13.62
N GLU A 134 -8.30 -14.68 -13.36
CA GLU A 134 -7.98 -16.06 -12.97
C GLU A 134 -8.21 -16.31 -11.47
N HIS A 135 -8.46 -15.26 -10.69
CA HIS A 135 -8.76 -15.40 -9.27
C HIS A 135 -10.08 -16.17 -9.06
N PRO A 136 -10.11 -17.24 -8.24
CA PRO A 136 -11.29 -18.10 -8.09
C PRO A 136 -12.54 -17.37 -7.57
N ARG A 137 -12.34 -16.24 -6.86
CA ARG A 137 -13.42 -15.38 -6.33
C ARG A 137 -13.60 -14.07 -7.13
N HIS A 138 -13.07 -13.98 -8.34
CA HIS A 138 -13.09 -12.74 -9.13
C HIS A 138 -14.49 -12.13 -9.24
N ALA A 139 -15.51 -12.95 -9.52
CA ALA A 139 -16.90 -12.48 -9.64
C ALA A 139 -17.45 -11.87 -8.34
N GLU A 140 -17.13 -12.45 -7.18
CA GLU A 140 -17.52 -11.92 -5.88
C GLU A 140 -16.86 -10.56 -5.61
N LEU A 141 -15.58 -10.44 -5.97
CA LEU A 141 -14.80 -9.22 -5.78
C LEU A 141 -15.26 -8.09 -6.69
N ALA A 142 -15.58 -8.41 -7.95
CA ALA A 142 -16.19 -7.47 -8.89
C ALA A 142 -17.55 -6.98 -8.38
N ALA A 143 -18.40 -7.90 -7.91
CA ALA A 143 -19.71 -7.54 -7.34
C ALA A 143 -19.58 -6.69 -6.06
N LEU A 144 -18.59 -6.95 -5.21
CA LEU A 144 -18.32 -6.12 -4.04
C LEU A 144 -17.82 -4.73 -4.43
N HIS A 145 -16.89 -4.64 -5.38
CA HIS A 145 -16.42 -3.39 -5.95
C HIS A 145 -17.58 -2.54 -6.47
N ASP A 146 -18.47 -3.13 -7.28
CA ASP A 146 -19.56 -2.40 -7.91
C ASP A 146 -20.57 -1.88 -6.89
N ARG A 147 -20.89 -2.66 -5.86
CA ARG A 147 -21.72 -2.21 -4.74
C ARG A 147 -21.09 -1.06 -3.98
N LEU A 148 -19.80 -1.16 -3.65
CA LEU A 148 -19.06 -0.09 -2.97
C LEU A 148 -19.01 1.19 -3.81
N TYR A 149 -18.77 1.05 -5.11
CA TYR A 149 -18.70 2.18 -6.03
C TYR A 149 -20.06 2.87 -6.17
N ALA A 150 -21.13 2.09 -6.37
CA ALA A 150 -22.49 2.60 -6.49
C ALA A 150 -22.94 3.31 -5.21
N GLU A 151 -22.67 2.72 -4.05
CA GLU A 151 -23.04 3.30 -2.76
C GLU A 151 -22.24 4.58 -2.48
N GLY A 152 -20.93 4.58 -2.75
CA GLY A 152 -20.10 5.79 -2.63
C GLY A 152 -20.61 6.93 -3.51
N LYS A 153 -21.00 6.62 -4.76
CA LYS A 153 -21.59 7.59 -5.69
C LYS A 153 -22.93 8.14 -5.18
N ARG A 154 -23.80 7.27 -4.65
CA ARG A 154 -25.10 7.63 -4.06
C ARG A 154 -24.91 8.60 -2.88
N LEU A 155 -24.07 8.24 -1.92
CA LEU A 155 -23.80 9.04 -0.72
C LEU A 155 -23.18 10.41 -1.05
N MET A 156 -22.28 10.47 -2.03
CA MET A 156 -21.68 11.73 -2.48
C MET A 156 -22.67 12.62 -3.25
N ALA A 157 -23.65 12.03 -3.93
CA ALA A 157 -24.73 12.80 -4.56
C ALA A 157 -25.68 13.37 -3.50
N GLU A 158 -26.04 12.55 -2.50
CA GLU A 158 -26.88 12.96 -1.37
C GLU A 158 -26.22 14.09 -0.54
N SER A 159 -24.94 13.95 -0.21
CA SER A 159 -24.16 14.99 0.48
C SER A 159 -24.14 16.32 -0.29
N ARG A 160 -23.96 16.27 -1.62
CA ARG A 160 -23.98 17.46 -2.47
C ARG A 160 -25.37 18.10 -2.57
N ALA A 161 -26.44 17.29 -2.60
CA ALA A 161 -27.80 17.80 -2.64
C ALA A 161 -28.19 18.58 -1.38
N ILE A 162 -27.61 18.25 -0.22
CA ILE A 162 -27.83 18.99 1.04
C ILE A 162 -27.07 20.33 1.05
N SER A 163 -26.00 20.45 0.26
CA SER A 163 -25.17 21.67 0.18
C SER A 163 -25.70 22.72 -0.80
N ALA A 164 -26.65 22.35 -1.65
CA ALA A 164 -27.20 23.15 -2.74
C ALA A 164 -28.44 23.93 -2.28
#